data_AF-A0A3B0KXP7-F1
#
_entry.id   AF-A0A3B0KXP7-F1
#
_cell.length_a   1.000
_cell.length_b   1.000
_cell.length_c   1.000
_cell.angle_alpha   90.00
_cell.angle_beta   90.00
_cell.angle_gamma   90.00
#
_symmetry.space_group_name_H-M   'P 1'
#
loop_
_entity.id
_entity.type
_entity.pdbx_description
1 polymer ?
#
loop_
_entity_poly.entity_id
_entity_poly.type
_entity_poly.pdbx_seq_one_letter_code
_entity_poly.pdbx_strand_id
1 'polypeptide(L)'
;MKLFVFLALAVAAASAVPTPQQKHTPVPVKDIEGRITNGYNAYEGKVPYIVGLLFSGNGNWWCGGSIIGLRTQDWRRVTCLPRLRHW
;
A
#
# COMPACT_ATOMS: atom_id res chain seq x y z
N MET A 1 35.92 28.29 -14.54
CA MET A 1 35.22 26.98 -14.57
C MET A 1 34.82 26.45 -13.18
N LYS A 2 35.25 27.04 -12.05
CA LYS A 2 34.78 26.64 -10.70
C LYS A 2 33.45 27.30 -10.29
N LEU A 3 33.20 28.53 -10.73
CA LEU A 3 32.03 29.32 -10.31
C LEU A 3 30.68 28.72 -10.75
N PHE A 4 30.65 28.11 -11.94
CA PHE A 4 29.46 27.43 -12.46
C PHE A 4 29.11 26.17 -11.67
N VAL A 5 30.10 25.48 -11.10
CA VAL A 5 29.90 24.28 -10.27
C VAL A 5 29.25 24.67 -8.93
N PHE A 6 29.71 25.77 -8.32
CA PHE A 6 29.11 26.27 -7.08
C PHE A 6 27.68 26.78 -7.29
N LEU A 7 27.41 27.43 -8.42
CA LEU A 7 26.06 27.90 -8.75
C LEU A 7 25.09 26.73 -8.99
N ALA A 8 25.54 25.68 -9.68
CA ALA A 8 24.73 24.48 -9.90
C ALA A 8 24.40 23.75 -8.57
N LEU A 9 25.37 23.67 -7.65
CA LEU A 9 25.17 23.02 -6.35
C LEU A 9 24.19 23.81 -5.45
N ALA A 10 24.23 25.14 -5.50
CA ALA A 10 23.30 26.00 -4.75
C ALA A 10 21.85 25.86 -5.24
N VAL A 11 21.65 25.77 -6.56
CA VAL A 11 20.32 25.59 -7.17
C VAL A 11 19.73 24.21 -6.84
N ALA A 12 20.57 23.16 -6.77
CA ALA A 12 20.13 21.82 -6.39
C ALA A 12 19.68 21.71 -4.93
N ALA A 13 20.28 22.48 -4.01
CA ALA A 13 19.89 22.47 -2.60
C ALA A 13 18.56 23.21 -2.34
N ALA A 14 18.24 24.22 -3.14
CA ALA A 14 17.02 25.02 -2.96
C ALA A 14 15.73 24.32 -3.46
N SER A 15 15.84 23.33 -4.36
CA SER A 15 14.68 22.62 -4.93
C SER A 15 14.23 21.43 -4.08
N ALA A 16 14.98 21.05 -3.06
CA ALA A 16 14.58 20.06 -2.06
C ALA A 16 13.58 20.68 -1.07
N VAL A 17 12.43 21.11 -1.57
CA VAL A 17 11.27 21.43 -0.71
C VAL A 17 10.70 20.07 -0.27
N PRO A 18 10.83 19.69 1.02
CA PRO A 18 10.15 18.51 1.51
C PRO A 18 8.65 18.77 1.33
N THR A 19 8.04 18.02 0.42
CA THR A 19 6.59 18.00 0.31
C THR A 19 6.05 17.56 1.67
N PRO A 20 5.05 18.25 2.24
CA PRO A 20 4.40 17.77 3.44
C PRO A 20 3.83 16.39 3.10
N GLN A 21 4.49 15.34 3.62
CA GLN A 21 3.94 14.00 3.55
C GLN A 21 2.62 14.09 4.29
N GLN A 22 1.53 13.99 3.54
CA GLN A 22 0.19 13.88 4.08
C GLN A 22 0.18 12.57 4.87
N LYS A 23 0.55 12.66 6.15
CA LYS A 23 0.47 11.58 7.10
C LYS A 23 -1.02 11.29 7.18
N HIS A 24 -1.46 10.29 6.42
CA HIS A 24 -2.79 9.72 6.57
C HIS A 24 -2.81 9.15 7.97
N THR A 25 -3.17 10.00 8.94
CA THR A 25 -3.54 9.57 10.26
C THR A 25 -4.73 8.65 10.03
N PRO A 26 -4.66 7.37 10.44
CA PRO A 26 -5.84 6.54 10.47
C PRO A 26 -6.86 7.34 11.28
N VAL A 27 -7.94 7.79 10.64
CA VAL A 27 -9.04 8.37 11.37
C VAL A 27 -9.45 7.28 12.36
N PRO A 28 -9.40 7.53 13.68
CA PRO A 28 -9.88 6.55 14.64
C PRO A 28 -11.37 6.41 14.36
N VAL A 29 -11.73 5.37 13.61
CA VAL A 29 -13.11 5.03 13.35
C VAL A 29 -13.63 4.52 14.69
N LYS A 30 -14.20 5.45 15.47
CA LYS A 30 -15.01 5.12 16.63
C LYS A 30 -16.11 4.20 16.12
N ASP A 31 -16.10 2.98 16.64
CA ASP A 31 -17.15 1.96 16.58
C ASP A 31 -18.01 2.03 15.31
N ILE A 32 -17.66 1.20 14.32
CA ILE A 32 -18.47 1.01 13.10
C ILE A 32 -19.78 0.31 13.50
N GLU A 33 -20.72 1.08 14.02
CA GLU A 33 -22.10 0.70 14.27
C GLU A 33 -22.72 0.25 12.94
N GLY A 34 -23.37 -0.93 12.92
CA GLY A 34 -24.02 -1.47 11.72
C GLY A 34 -23.13 -2.30 10.79
N ARG A 35 -21.92 -2.70 11.21
CA ARG A 35 -21.12 -3.69 10.47
C ARG A 35 -21.84 -5.04 10.43
N ILE A 36 -22.24 -5.48 9.24
CA ILE A 36 -22.80 -6.83 9.05
C ILE A 36 -21.68 -7.86 9.26
N THR A 37 -21.73 -8.60 10.38
CA THR A 37 -20.71 -9.58 10.79
C THR A 37 -21.11 -11.03 10.56
N ASN A 38 -22.24 -11.29 9.88
CA ASN A 38 -22.74 -12.65 9.61
C ASN A 38 -21.95 -13.39 8.51
N GLY A 39 -20.62 -13.24 8.50
CA GLY A 39 -19.72 -13.98 7.64
C GLY A 39 -19.45 -15.39 8.18
N TYR A 40 -18.95 -16.26 7.31
CA TYR A 40 -18.55 -17.62 7.68
C TYR A 40 -17.21 -17.97 7.04
N ASN A 41 -16.50 -18.93 7.64
CA ASN A 41 -15.22 -19.39 7.14
C ASN A 41 -15.39 -19.99 5.74
N ALA A 42 -14.52 -19.58 4.82
CA ALA A 42 -14.49 -20.18 3.49
C ALA A 42 -13.98 -21.62 3.60
N TYR A 43 -14.73 -22.56 3.04
CA TYR A 43 -14.24 -23.92 2.82
C TYR A 43 -13.27 -23.93 1.61
N GLU A 44 -12.50 -25.00 1.49
CA GLU A 44 -11.51 -25.13 0.42
C GLU A 44 -12.16 -25.02 -0.97
N GLY A 45 -11.55 -24.24 -1.86
CA GLY A 45 -12.06 -24.00 -3.21
C GLY A 45 -13.22 -22.99 -3.33
N LYS A 46 -13.76 -22.48 -2.22
CA LYS A 46 -14.84 -21.45 -2.26
C LYS A 46 -14.38 -20.14 -2.91
N VAL A 47 -13.11 -19.77 -2.73
CA VAL A 47 -12.52 -18.56 -3.31
C VAL A 47 -11.20 -18.92 -4.01
N PRO A 48 -11.25 -19.61 -5.16
CA PRO A 48 -10.10 -20.32 -5.73
C PRO A 48 -8.97 -19.41 -6.21
N TYR A 49 -9.24 -18.11 -6.37
CA TYR A 49 -8.27 -17.13 -6.85
C TYR A 49 -7.85 -16.11 -5.78
N ILE A 50 -8.27 -16.29 -4.51
CA ILE A 50 -7.85 -15.42 -3.41
C ILE A 50 -6.36 -15.62 -3.12
N VAL A 51 -5.62 -14.53 -2.94
CA VAL A 51 -4.20 -14.58 -2.59
C VAL A 51 -3.86 -13.58 -1.47
N GLY A 52 -2.89 -13.93 -0.64
CA GLY A 52 -2.28 -13.04 0.34
C GLY A 52 -0.88 -12.64 -0.11
N LEU A 53 -0.62 -11.34 -0.20
CA LEU A 53 0.69 -10.80 -0.53
C LEU A 53 1.39 -10.31 0.74
N LEU A 54 2.60 -10.79 0.95
CA LEU A 54 3.50 -10.31 1.99
C LEU A 54 4.63 -9.50 1.36
N PHE A 55 4.73 -8.23 1.74
CA PHE A 55 5.79 -7.34 1.32
C PHE A 55 6.84 -7.22 2.43
N SER A 56 8.09 -7.53 2.10
CA SER A 56 9.25 -7.35 2.99
C SER A 56 9.83 -5.95 2.78
N GLY A 57 10.03 -5.18 3.86
CA GLY A 57 10.47 -3.78 3.84
C GLY A 57 10.41 -3.09 5.21
N ASN A 58 10.41 -1.74 5.25
CA ASN A 58 10.27 -0.93 6.47
C ASN A 58 8.87 -1.09 7.11
N GLY A 59 8.64 -2.24 7.75
CA GLY A 59 7.36 -2.70 8.23
C GLY A 59 6.75 -3.70 7.27
N ASN A 60 6.74 -4.97 7.67
CA ASN A 60 6.05 -6.03 6.94
C ASN A 60 4.58 -5.62 6.74
N TRP A 61 4.16 -5.47 5.49
CA TRP A 61 2.78 -5.12 5.14
C TRP A 61 2.13 -6.26 4.36
N TRP A 62 0.86 -6.51 4.68
CA TRP A 62 0.05 -7.55 4.05
C TRP A 62 -1.10 -6.94 3.27
N CYS A 63 -1.31 -7.44 2.05
CA CYS A 63 -2.49 -7.15 1.24
C CYS A 63 -3.22 -8.44 0.89
N GLY A 64 -4.55 -8.35 0.74
CA GLY A 64 -5.33 -9.36 0.03
C GLY A 64 -5.42 -9.01 -1.46
N GLY A 65 -5.70 -10.02 -2.30
CA GLY A 65 -5.78 -9.87 -3.74
C GLY A 65 -6.51 -11.02 -4.45
N SER A 66 -6.66 -10.89 -5.77
CA SER A 66 -7.22 -11.93 -6.64
C SER A 66 -6.36 -12.15 -7.89
N ILE A 67 -6.21 -13.40 -8.32
CA ILE A 67 -5.57 -13.75 -9.60
C ILE A 67 -6.53 -13.44 -10.75
N ILE A 68 -6.11 -12.58 -11.69
CA ILE A 68 -6.94 -12.16 -12.84
C ILE A 68 -6.34 -12.57 -14.21
N GLY A 69 -5.23 -13.31 -14.22
CA GLY A 69 -4.55 -13.73 -15.45
C GLY A 69 -3.32 -14.60 -15.21
N LEU A 70 -2.97 -15.42 -16.22
CA LEU A 70 -1.88 -16.42 -16.19
C LEU A 70 -0.58 -15.92 -16.86
N ARG A 71 -0.13 -14.70 -16.52
CA ARG A 71 1.21 -14.24 -16.93
C ARG A 71 2.08 -13.96 -15.70
N THR A 72 3.33 -14.42 -15.78
CA THR A 72 4.36 -14.35 -14.74
C THR A 72 4.70 -12.93 -14.23
N GLN A 73 4.15 -11.86 -14.84
CA GLN A 73 4.25 -10.47 -14.36
C GLN A 73 2.91 -9.84 -13.91
N ASP A 74 1.79 -10.56 -13.90
CA ASP A 74 0.46 -9.99 -13.61
C ASP A 74 0.15 -9.86 -12.11
N TRP A 75 1.09 -10.24 -11.23
CA TRP A 75 1.06 -9.88 -9.80
C TRP A 75 0.92 -8.36 -9.58
N ARG A 76 1.31 -7.54 -10.57
CA ARG A 76 1.13 -6.08 -10.54
C ARG A 76 -0.33 -5.62 -10.64
N ARG A 77 -1.26 -6.48 -11.08
CA ARG A 77 -2.70 -6.19 -11.04
C ARG A 77 -3.41 -6.77 -9.82
N VAL A 78 -2.66 -7.20 -8.81
CA VAL A 78 -3.25 -7.38 -7.49
C VAL A 78 -3.49 -5.99 -6.91
N THR A 79 -4.76 -5.57 -6.93
CA THR A 79 -5.18 -4.39 -6.18
C THR A 79 -4.98 -4.70 -4.69
N CYS A 80 -3.95 -4.11 -4.10
CA CYS A 80 -3.79 -4.08 -2.65
C CYS A 80 -5.01 -3.38 -2.06
N LEU A 81 -6.00 -4.15 -1.61
CA LEU A 81 -7.05 -3.59 -0.76
C LEU A 81 -6.37 -3.32 0.59
N PRO A 82 -6.24 -2.04 1.02
CA PRO A 82 -5.62 -1.75 2.30
C PRO A 82 -6.38 -2.51 3.38
N ARG A 83 -5.67 -3.38 4.10
CA ARG A 83 -6.21 -4.12 5.23
C ARG A 83 -6.72 -3.09 6.24
N LEU A 84 -8.05 -2.95 6.36
CA LEU A 84 -8.68 -2.38 7.54
C LEU A 84 -8.20 -3.25 8.72
N ARG A 85 -7.22 -2.73 9.46
CA ARG A 85 -6.47 -3.44 10.49
C ARG A 85 -7.27 -3.48 11.80
N HIS A 86 -8.50 -4.00 11.71
CA HIS A 86 -9.43 -4.17 12.84
C HIS A 86 -10.12 -5.54 12.71
N TRP A 87 -9.33 -6.58 12.93
CA TRP A 87 -9.78 -7.89 13.38
C TRP A 87 -8.92 -8.26 14.57
#